data_AF-A0A0F9GWA4-F1
#
_entry.id   AF-A0A0F9GWA4-F1
#
_cell.length_a   1.000
_cell.length_b   1.000
_cell.length_c   1.000
_cell.angle_alpha   90.00
_cell.angle_beta   90.00
_cell.angle_gamma   90.00
#
_symmetry.space_group_name_H-M   'P 1'
#
loop_
_entity.id
_entity.type
_entity.pdbx_description
1 polymer ?
#
loop_
_entity_poly.entity_id
_entity_poly.type
_entity_poly.pdbx_seq_one_letter_code
_entity_poly.pdbx_strand_id
1 'polypeptide(L)'
;MNALIDRAKIYCMGILQKSRCHMLPFHNENHTLQVYENVVRIGAYEKLDFEALEPVLLAALFHDLGNVTTFQGHEDLGIDKAKDFLCSEEYPKLKIDTVINCIRATRMPQQPTSIYENIICDADLYHLGTNEFLEMNMLLRKEWSEYLSMDYSDETWNILNIQFLQQHKFHTNFGIEILEPIKKQNIEFLSNQKNF
;
A
#
# COMPACT_ATOMS: atom_id res chain seq x y z
N MET A 1 16.41 16.92 -0.66
CA MET A 1 14.93 17.00 -0.58
C MET A 1 14.44 17.35 -1.97
N ASN A 2 13.59 16.52 -2.57
CA ASN A 2 13.19 16.68 -3.96
C ASN A 2 11.90 17.51 -4.02
N ALA A 3 12.00 18.71 -4.62
CA ALA A 3 10.92 19.67 -4.64
C ALA A 3 9.63 19.12 -5.28
N LEU A 4 9.72 18.18 -6.22
CA LEU A 4 8.54 17.55 -6.83
C LEU A 4 7.82 16.62 -5.84
N ILE A 5 8.56 15.78 -5.13
CA ILE A 5 8.00 14.87 -4.11
C ILE A 5 7.35 15.68 -2.98
N ASP A 6 7.96 16.79 -2.55
CA ASP A 6 7.37 17.65 -1.52
C ASP A 6 6.04 18.26 -1.99
N ARG A 7 5.95 18.72 -3.24
CA ARG A 7 4.69 19.21 -3.84
C ARG A 7 3.64 18.10 -3.94
N ALA A 8 4.03 16.92 -4.41
CA ALA A 8 3.13 15.76 -4.50
C ALA A 8 2.60 15.36 -3.12
N LYS A 9 3.47 15.35 -2.10
CA LYS A 9 3.10 15.05 -0.72
C LYS A 9 2.09 16.08 -0.20
N ILE A 10 2.33 17.37 -0.37
CA ILE A 10 1.38 18.42 0.03
C ILE A 10 0.04 18.25 -0.70
N TYR A 11 0.07 17.96 -2.00
CA TYR A 11 -1.12 17.73 -2.82
C TYR A 11 -1.95 16.54 -2.29
N CYS A 12 -1.34 15.37 -2.13
CA CYS A 12 -2.03 14.16 -1.70
C CYS A 12 -2.56 14.28 -0.26
N MET A 13 -1.74 14.77 0.68
CA MET A 13 -2.16 14.92 2.07
C MET A 13 -3.32 15.92 2.19
N GLY A 14 -3.26 17.03 1.45
CA GLY A 14 -4.33 18.02 1.44
C GLY A 14 -5.67 17.48 0.92
N ILE A 15 -5.63 16.52 -0.01
CA ILE A 15 -6.83 15.84 -0.51
C ILE A 15 -7.34 14.83 0.51
N LEU A 16 -6.48 13.94 1.02
CA LEU A 16 -6.87 12.90 1.98
C LEU A 16 -7.52 13.51 3.22
N GLN A 17 -6.88 14.53 3.82
CA GLN A 17 -7.34 15.21 5.03
C GLN A 17 -8.68 15.95 4.86
N LYS A 18 -9.05 16.34 3.63
CA LYS A 18 -10.31 17.05 3.33
C LYS A 18 -11.40 16.13 2.77
N SER A 19 -11.11 14.85 2.64
CA SER A 19 -12.00 13.84 2.06
C SER A 19 -12.48 12.85 3.12
N ARG A 20 -13.33 11.90 2.74
CA ARG A 20 -13.75 10.82 3.65
C ARG A 20 -12.57 10.03 4.25
N CYS A 21 -11.41 10.01 3.59
CA CYS A 21 -10.23 9.28 4.05
C CYS A 21 -9.73 9.72 5.43
N HIS A 22 -9.97 10.98 5.84
CA HIS A 22 -9.56 11.44 7.18
C HIS A 22 -10.34 10.75 8.32
N MET A 23 -11.44 10.05 8.01
CA MET A 23 -12.22 9.25 8.96
C MET A 23 -11.97 7.75 8.83
N LEU A 24 -11.28 7.32 7.77
CA LEU A 24 -11.03 5.90 7.52
C LEU A 24 -10.01 5.37 8.53
N PRO A 25 -10.31 4.26 9.24
CA PRO A 25 -9.37 3.67 10.18
C PRO A 25 -8.04 3.21 9.56
N PHE A 26 -8.04 2.75 8.30
CA PHE A 26 -6.87 2.18 7.64
C PHE A 26 -6.40 3.04 6.45
N HIS A 27 -7.21 3.19 5.39
CA HIS A 27 -6.81 3.85 4.13
C HIS A 27 -6.87 5.40 4.25
N ASN A 28 -6.05 5.94 5.15
CA ASN A 28 -5.93 7.37 5.47
C ASN A 28 -4.53 7.92 5.13
N GLU A 29 -4.27 9.18 5.49
CA GLU A 29 -2.98 9.82 5.24
C GLU A 29 -1.81 9.11 5.91
N ASN A 30 -2.01 8.49 7.08
CA ASN A 30 -0.94 7.82 7.80
C ASN A 30 -0.49 6.56 7.05
N HIS A 31 -1.44 5.74 6.55
CA HIS A 31 -1.10 4.59 5.70
C HIS A 31 -0.33 5.04 4.45
N THR A 32 -0.79 6.08 3.75
CA THR A 32 -0.08 6.62 2.57
C THR A 32 1.37 7.02 2.89
N LEU A 33 1.60 7.65 4.05
CA LEU A 33 2.95 8.02 4.49
C LEU A 33 3.79 6.81 4.89
N GLN A 34 3.19 5.80 5.54
CA GLN A 34 3.86 4.55 5.87
C GLN A 34 4.31 3.81 4.61
N VAL A 35 3.45 3.71 3.58
CA VAL A 35 3.83 3.11 2.28
C VAL A 35 5.00 3.87 1.65
N TYR A 36 4.96 5.21 1.65
CA TYR A 36 6.08 6.02 1.17
C TYR A 36 7.39 5.71 1.92
N GLU A 37 7.36 5.60 3.25
CA GLU A 37 8.54 5.24 4.05
C GLU A 37 9.02 3.81 3.77
N ASN A 38 8.09 2.87 3.57
CA ASN A 38 8.41 1.49 3.24
C ASN A 38 9.08 1.37 1.87
N VAL A 39 8.65 2.16 0.88
CA VAL A 39 9.36 2.26 -0.42
C VAL A 39 10.81 2.71 -0.23
N VAL A 40 11.06 3.69 0.65
CA VAL A 40 12.44 4.13 0.97
C VAL A 40 13.24 2.98 1.60
N ARG A 41 12.67 2.28 2.59
CA ARG A 41 13.34 1.17 3.29
C ARG A 41 13.67 0.02 2.36
N ILE A 42 12.68 -0.47 1.60
CA ILE A 42 12.83 -1.57 0.66
C ILE A 42 13.79 -1.18 -0.46
N GLY A 43 13.61 0.00 -1.06
CA GLY A 43 14.46 0.47 -2.15
C GLY A 43 15.94 0.61 -1.77
N ALA A 44 16.22 1.06 -0.54
CA ALA A 44 17.58 1.10 -0.01
C ALA A 44 18.19 -0.31 0.13
N TYR A 45 17.41 -1.29 0.58
CA TYR A 45 17.85 -2.68 0.67
C TYR A 45 18.13 -3.28 -0.72
N GLU A 46 17.28 -2.97 -1.71
CA GLU A 46 17.45 -3.35 -3.11
C GLU A 46 18.55 -2.56 -3.84
N LYS A 47 19.27 -1.67 -3.13
CA LYS A 47 20.38 -0.86 -3.65
C LYS A 47 19.97 0.07 -4.80
N LEU A 48 18.72 0.52 -4.81
CA LEU A 48 18.27 1.56 -5.71
C LEU A 48 18.59 2.93 -5.13
N ASP A 49 19.11 3.82 -5.97
CA ASP A 49 19.30 5.20 -5.58
C ASP A 49 17.98 5.98 -5.61
N PHE A 50 18.04 7.21 -5.11
CA PHE A 50 16.87 8.06 -5.01
C PHE A 50 16.30 8.47 -6.38
N GLU A 51 17.13 8.59 -7.42
CA GLU A 51 16.67 8.95 -8.76
C GLU A 51 15.85 7.81 -9.39
N ALA A 52 16.29 6.58 -9.19
CA ALA A 52 15.56 5.37 -9.60
C ALA A 52 14.27 5.17 -8.80
N LEU A 53 14.26 5.51 -7.50
CA LEU A 53 13.08 5.37 -6.65
C LEU A 53 12.05 6.50 -6.78
N GLU A 54 12.43 7.65 -7.35
CA GLU A 54 11.55 8.81 -7.47
C GLU A 54 10.14 8.47 -8.03
N PRO A 55 9.98 7.68 -9.12
CA PRO A 55 8.65 7.28 -9.59
C PRO A 55 7.88 6.40 -8.59
N VAL A 56 8.57 5.54 -7.85
CA VAL A 56 7.93 4.64 -6.87
C VAL A 56 7.46 5.42 -5.64
N LEU A 57 8.26 6.41 -5.23
CA LEU A 57 7.91 7.33 -4.15
C LEU A 57 6.70 8.20 -4.51
N LEU A 58 6.63 8.65 -5.76
CA LEU A 58 5.43 9.31 -6.27
C LEU A 58 4.24 8.33 -6.27
N ALA A 59 4.40 7.12 -6.81
CA ALA A 59 3.34 6.11 -6.80
C ALA A 59 2.79 5.84 -5.39
N ALA A 60 3.65 5.72 -4.38
CA ALA A 60 3.25 5.55 -2.99
C ALA A 60 2.35 6.68 -2.47
N LEU A 61 2.57 7.93 -2.88
CA LEU A 61 1.72 9.06 -2.46
C LEU A 61 0.34 9.04 -3.13
N PHE A 62 0.20 8.40 -4.29
CA PHE A 62 -1.02 8.43 -5.10
C PHE A 62 -1.81 7.11 -5.09
N HIS A 63 -1.21 5.98 -4.66
CA HIS A 63 -1.79 4.64 -4.84
C HIS A 63 -3.22 4.52 -4.29
N ASP A 64 -3.43 5.04 -3.08
CA ASP A 64 -4.71 5.02 -2.39
C ASP A 64 -5.54 6.29 -2.54
N LEU A 65 -5.08 7.27 -3.32
CA LEU A 65 -5.77 8.57 -3.42
C LEU A 65 -7.17 8.45 -4.03
N GLY A 66 -7.48 7.36 -4.74
CA GLY A 66 -8.83 7.07 -5.23
C GLY A 66 -9.84 6.72 -4.14
N ASN A 67 -9.39 6.32 -2.94
CA ASN A 67 -10.27 6.00 -1.82
C ASN A 67 -11.13 7.18 -1.37
N VAL A 68 -10.76 8.41 -1.74
CA VAL A 68 -11.60 9.60 -1.54
C VAL A 68 -12.95 9.54 -2.24
N THR A 69 -13.08 8.68 -3.26
CA THR A 69 -14.30 8.52 -4.07
C THR A 69 -14.90 7.13 -3.95
N THR A 70 -14.10 6.07 -4.08
CA THR A 70 -14.60 4.69 -4.04
C THR A 70 -13.55 3.75 -3.46
N PHE A 71 -13.99 2.66 -2.84
CA PHE A 71 -13.11 1.57 -2.40
C PHE A 71 -12.73 0.66 -3.58
N GLN A 72 -13.71 0.17 -4.33
CA GLN A 72 -13.42 -0.68 -5.50
C GLN A 72 -13.05 0.19 -6.71
N GLY A 73 -11.91 -0.13 -7.34
CA GLY A 73 -11.38 0.63 -8.48
C GLY A 73 -10.66 1.93 -8.08
N HIS A 74 -10.27 2.07 -6.80
CA HIS A 74 -9.55 3.25 -6.32
C HIS A 74 -8.21 3.45 -7.04
N GLU A 75 -7.55 2.38 -7.50
CA GLU A 75 -6.26 2.49 -8.18
C GLU A 75 -6.38 3.25 -9.51
N ASP A 76 -7.48 3.05 -10.25
CA ASP A 76 -7.71 3.76 -11.52
C ASP A 76 -7.90 5.27 -11.27
N LEU A 77 -8.62 5.64 -10.21
CA LEU A 77 -8.76 7.04 -9.82
C LEU A 77 -7.46 7.64 -9.26
N GLY A 78 -6.66 6.84 -8.54
CA GLY A 78 -5.32 7.21 -8.11
C GLY A 78 -4.39 7.49 -9.29
N ILE A 79 -4.43 6.62 -10.32
CA ILE A 79 -3.72 6.78 -11.59
C ILE A 79 -4.13 8.08 -12.29
N ASP A 80 -5.43 8.35 -12.40
CA ASP A 80 -5.91 9.58 -13.06
C ASP A 80 -5.39 10.83 -12.34
N LYS A 81 -5.45 10.86 -11.01
CA LYS A 81 -4.92 11.99 -10.21
C LYS A 81 -3.40 12.12 -10.32
N ALA A 82 -2.67 11.01 -10.29
CA ALA A 82 -1.22 11.01 -10.47
C ALA A 82 -0.85 11.57 -11.85
N LYS A 83 -1.53 11.12 -12.90
CA LYS A 83 -1.30 11.57 -14.28
C LYS A 83 -1.57 13.06 -14.42
N ASP A 84 -2.69 13.55 -13.92
CA ASP A 84 -3.05 14.98 -14.00
C ASP A 84 -2.00 15.84 -13.28
N PHE A 85 -1.64 15.47 -12.05
CA PHE A 85 -0.64 16.19 -11.26
C PHE A 85 0.73 16.19 -11.96
N LEU A 86 1.22 15.02 -12.36
CA LEU A 86 2.57 14.88 -12.92
C LEU A 86 2.71 15.50 -14.32
N CYS A 87 1.66 15.47 -15.14
CA CYS A 87 1.62 16.20 -16.40
C CYS A 87 1.71 17.72 -16.16
N SER A 88 1.02 18.24 -15.14
CA SER A 88 1.07 19.67 -14.80
C SER A 88 2.44 20.12 -14.25
N GLU A 89 3.20 19.17 -13.70
CA GLU A 89 4.56 19.35 -13.21
C GLU A 89 5.63 19.07 -14.28
N GLU A 90 5.22 18.88 -15.55
CA GLU A 90 6.10 18.57 -16.69
C GLU A 90 6.99 17.33 -16.46
N TYR A 91 6.52 16.37 -15.65
CA TYR A 91 7.28 15.17 -15.33
C TYR A 91 7.48 14.28 -16.58
N PRO A 92 8.66 13.67 -16.80
CA PRO A 92 8.92 12.93 -18.04
C PRO A 92 7.92 11.78 -18.25
N LYS A 93 7.35 11.70 -19.46
CA LYS A 93 6.30 10.72 -19.80
C LYS A 93 6.68 9.27 -19.44
N LEU A 94 7.92 8.85 -19.71
CA LEU A 94 8.39 7.51 -19.37
C LEU A 94 8.39 7.24 -17.85
N LYS A 95 8.69 8.27 -17.03
CA LYS A 95 8.60 8.16 -15.58
C LYS A 95 7.14 8.17 -15.11
N ILE A 96 6.25 8.97 -15.73
CA ILE A 96 4.80 8.91 -15.47
C ILE A 96 4.26 7.50 -15.73
N ASP A 97 4.64 6.86 -16.84
CA ASP A 97 4.20 5.49 -17.14
C ASP A 97 4.66 4.50 -16.05
N THR A 98 5.85 4.72 -15.47
CA THR A 98 6.34 3.94 -14.32
C THR A 98 5.47 4.16 -13.07
N VAL A 99 5.14 5.41 -12.74
CA VAL A 99 4.23 5.74 -11.62
C VAL A 99 2.88 5.02 -11.80
N ILE A 100 2.31 5.10 -12.99
CA ILE A 100 1.02 4.50 -13.33
C ILE A 100 1.06 2.98 -13.18
N ASN A 101 2.12 2.33 -13.66
CA ASN A 101 2.27 0.88 -13.55
C ASN A 101 2.44 0.43 -12.09
N CYS A 102 3.20 1.19 -11.30
CA CYS A 102 3.34 0.95 -9.87
C CYS A 102 1.98 1.02 -9.14
N ILE A 103 1.20 2.08 -9.35
CA ILE A 103 -0.12 2.20 -8.73
C ILE A 103 -1.03 1.05 -9.20
N ARG A 104 -1.01 0.70 -10.49
CA ARG A 104 -1.82 -0.41 -11.00
C ARG A 104 -1.45 -1.75 -10.36
N ALA A 105 -0.17 -1.96 -10.05
CA ALA A 105 0.32 -3.21 -9.49
C ALA A 105 -0.15 -3.46 -8.04
N THR A 106 -0.59 -2.44 -7.31
CA THR A 106 -1.14 -2.61 -5.94
C THR A 106 -2.51 -3.30 -5.94
N ARG A 107 -3.21 -3.31 -7.09
CA ARG A 107 -4.50 -3.99 -7.24
C ARG A 107 -4.37 -5.48 -6.94
N MET A 108 -5.26 -5.98 -6.08
CA MET A 108 -5.31 -7.40 -5.72
C MET A 108 -6.08 -8.24 -6.77
N PRO A 109 -5.60 -9.46 -7.11
CA PRO A 109 -4.32 -10.03 -6.73
C PRO A 109 -3.16 -9.36 -7.49
N GLN A 110 -2.09 -9.04 -6.77
CA GLN A 110 -0.90 -8.38 -7.32
C GLN A 110 -0.20 -9.27 -8.35
N GLN A 111 0.22 -8.66 -9.48
CA GLN A 111 1.03 -9.31 -10.52
C GLN A 111 2.12 -8.35 -11.00
N PRO A 112 3.06 -7.96 -10.12
CA PRO A 112 4.11 -7.01 -10.49
C PRO A 112 5.07 -7.64 -11.50
N THR A 113 5.53 -6.83 -12.45
CA THR A 113 6.36 -7.24 -13.60
C THR A 113 7.72 -6.56 -13.64
N SER A 114 7.96 -5.62 -12.72
CA SER A 114 9.21 -4.87 -12.62
C SER A 114 9.66 -4.73 -11.16
N ILE A 115 10.94 -4.40 -10.95
CA ILE A 115 11.46 -4.16 -9.60
C ILE A 115 10.72 -2.99 -8.91
N TYR A 116 10.29 -1.98 -9.67
CA TYR A 116 9.54 -0.85 -9.13
C TYR A 116 8.14 -1.25 -8.66
N GLU A 117 7.47 -2.10 -9.43
CA GLU A 117 6.17 -2.68 -9.07
C GLU A 117 6.31 -3.62 -7.85
N ASN A 118 7.35 -4.44 -7.80
CA ASN A 118 7.64 -5.30 -6.65
C ASN A 118 7.79 -4.48 -5.37
N ILE A 119 8.52 -3.36 -5.42
CA ILE A 119 8.76 -2.50 -4.26
C ILE A 119 7.47 -1.89 -3.74
N ILE A 120 6.61 -1.35 -4.60
CA ILE A 120 5.36 -0.75 -4.13
C ILE A 120 4.37 -1.80 -3.61
N CYS A 121 4.28 -2.97 -4.24
CA CYS A 121 3.47 -4.08 -3.76
C CYS A 121 3.87 -4.53 -2.35
N ASP A 122 5.18 -4.70 -2.12
CA ASP A 122 5.71 -5.08 -0.81
C ASP A 122 5.59 -3.94 0.21
N ALA A 123 5.70 -2.68 -0.22
CA ALA A 123 5.57 -1.51 0.65
C ALA A 123 4.14 -1.30 1.16
N ASP A 124 3.15 -1.52 0.29
CA ASP A 124 1.73 -1.41 0.59
C ASP A 124 1.27 -2.51 1.58
N LEU A 125 1.74 -3.75 1.36
CA LEU A 125 1.46 -4.90 2.23
C LEU A 125 2.55 -5.18 3.26
N TYR A 126 3.39 -4.18 3.58
CA TYR A 126 4.53 -4.33 4.48
C TYR A 126 4.11 -4.86 5.87
N HIS A 127 2.99 -4.35 6.39
CA HIS A 127 2.46 -4.69 7.71
C HIS A 127 2.16 -6.19 7.89
N LEU A 128 1.97 -6.95 6.81
CA LEU A 128 1.77 -8.41 6.88
C LEU A 128 2.97 -9.15 7.47
N GLY A 129 4.17 -8.60 7.27
CA GLY A 129 5.44 -9.12 7.76
C GLY A 129 6.00 -8.36 8.94
N THR A 130 5.16 -7.73 9.78
CA THR A 130 5.61 -7.04 10.99
C THR A 130 4.81 -7.50 12.21
N ASN A 131 5.29 -7.10 13.40
CA ASN A 131 4.57 -7.31 14.67
C ASN A 131 3.35 -6.40 14.82
N GLU A 132 3.19 -5.40 13.94
CA GLU A 132 2.04 -4.49 13.90
C GLU A 132 0.86 -5.10 13.14
N PHE A 133 1.06 -6.27 12.51
CA PHE A 133 0.05 -6.94 11.70
C PHE A 133 -1.33 -6.97 12.38
N LEU A 134 -1.42 -7.44 13.64
CA LEU A 134 -2.70 -7.57 14.33
C LEU A 134 -3.41 -6.23 14.53
N GLU A 135 -2.66 -5.18 14.86
CA GLU A 135 -3.21 -3.83 15.03
C GLU A 135 -3.75 -3.29 13.70
N MET A 136 -2.93 -3.35 12.65
CA MET A 136 -3.31 -2.93 11.29
C MET A 136 -4.50 -3.73 10.77
N ASN A 137 -4.56 -5.02 11.08
CA ASN A 137 -5.66 -5.89 10.71
C ASN A 137 -6.98 -5.52 11.40
N MET A 138 -6.93 -5.13 12.68
CA MET A 138 -8.11 -4.61 13.39
C MET A 138 -8.60 -3.28 12.82
N LEU A 139 -7.69 -2.38 12.42
CA LEU A 139 -8.04 -1.14 11.74
C LEU A 139 -8.75 -1.43 10.40
N LEU A 140 -8.21 -2.37 9.61
CA LEU A 140 -8.83 -2.78 8.35
C LEU A 140 -10.23 -3.39 8.57
N ARG A 141 -10.38 -4.27 9.57
CA ARG A 141 -11.68 -4.86 9.92
C ARG A 141 -12.71 -3.79 10.29
N LYS A 142 -12.28 -2.82 11.11
CA LYS A 142 -13.13 -1.70 11.54
C LYS A 142 -13.56 -0.88 10.33
N GLU A 143 -12.65 -0.59 9.42
CA GLU A 143 -12.97 0.16 8.20
C GLU A 143 -14.00 -0.58 7.34
N TRP A 144 -13.81 -1.89 7.12
CA TRP A 144 -14.73 -2.71 6.32
C TRP A 144 -16.13 -2.78 6.94
N SER A 145 -16.22 -2.92 8.26
CA SER A 145 -17.49 -2.88 8.99
C SER A 145 -18.18 -1.51 8.84
N GLU A 146 -17.49 -0.42 9.19
CA GLU A 146 -18.09 0.92 9.28
C GLU A 146 -18.40 1.55 7.92
N TYR A 147 -17.59 1.27 6.90
CA TYR A 147 -17.65 1.99 5.61
C TYR A 147 -18.02 1.12 4.42
N LEU A 148 -17.94 -0.21 4.53
CA LEU A 148 -18.29 -1.14 3.45
C LEU A 148 -19.46 -2.07 3.81
N SER A 149 -20.00 -1.96 5.04
CA SER A 149 -21.04 -2.87 5.55
C SER A 149 -20.62 -4.35 5.51
N MET A 150 -19.33 -4.60 5.70
CA MET A 150 -18.72 -5.93 5.67
C MET A 150 -18.35 -6.35 7.08
N ASP A 151 -19.34 -6.91 7.79
CA ASP A 151 -19.18 -7.43 9.14
C ASP A 151 -18.78 -8.91 9.15
N TYR A 152 -17.78 -9.23 9.97
CA TYR A 152 -17.29 -10.60 10.13
C TYR A 152 -17.28 -10.97 11.61
N SER A 153 -17.60 -12.23 11.93
CA SER A 153 -17.26 -12.81 13.24
C SER A 153 -15.75 -12.97 13.38
N ASP A 154 -15.26 -13.14 14.60
CA ASP A 154 -13.82 -13.35 14.85
C ASP A 154 -13.29 -14.58 14.10
N GLU A 155 -14.08 -15.66 14.06
CA GLU A 155 -13.74 -16.88 13.34
C GLU A 155 -13.61 -16.64 11.83
N THR A 156 -14.62 -16.01 11.21
CA THR A 156 -14.60 -15.74 9.77
C THR A 156 -13.49 -14.76 9.40
N TRP A 157 -13.28 -13.74 10.22
CA TRP A 157 -12.20 -12.77 10.04
C TRP A 157 -10.82 -13.43 10.09
N ASN A 158 -10.59 -14.32 11.06
CA ASN A 158 -9.35 -15.09 11.16
C ASN A 158 -9.15 -16.01 9.96
N ILE A 159 -10.20 -16.70 9.49
CA ILE A 159 -10.13 -17.57 8.30
C ILE A 159 -9.75 -16.76 7.05
N LEU A 160 -10.41 -15.62 6.82
CA LEU A 160 -10.13 -14.74 5.68
C LEU A 160 -8.67 -14.27 5.69
N ASN A 161 -8.16 -13.85 6.85
CA ASN A 161 -6.79 -13.36 6.96
C ASN A 161 -5.75 -14.47 6.81
N ILE A 162 -5.99 -15.67 7.34
CA ILE A 162 -5.10 -16.83 7.09
C ILE A 162 -5.04 -17.12 5.59
N GLN A 163 -6.20 -17.13 4.90
CA GLN A 163 -6.24 -17.37 3.45
C GLN A 163 -5.50 -16.28 2.67
N PHE A 164 -5.73 -15.01 3.01
CA PHE A 164 -5.05 -13.87 2.39
C PHE A 164 -3.52 -13.96 2.56
N LEU A 165 -3.04 -14.17 3.79
CA LEU A 165 -1.61 -14.29 4.09
C LEU A 165 -0.94 -15.47 3.38
N GLN A 166 -1.65 -16.60 3.25
CA GLN A 166 -1.15 -17.80 2.56
C GLN A 166 -1.10 -17.64 1.04
N GLN A 167 -2.02 -16.87 0.45
CA GLN A 167 -2.06 -16.59 -0.99
C GLN A 167 -1.07 -15.49 -1.38
N HIS A 168 -0.87 -14.50 -0.51
CA HIS A 168 0.05 -13.39 -0.71
C HIS A 168 1.52 -13.85 -0.71
N LYS A 169 2.33 -13.24 -1.57
CA LYS A 169 3.78 -13.43 -1.64
C LYS A 169 4.46 -12.07 -1.70
N PHE A 170 5.53 -11.90 -0.93
CA PHE A 170 6.44 -10.78 -1.12
C PHE A 170 7.31 -11.00 -2.37
N HIS A 171 7.66 -9.91 -3.05
CA HIS A 171 8.27 -9.93 -4.38
C HIS A 171 9.73 -9.45 -4.40
N THR A 172 10.12 -8.62 -3.44
CA THR A 172 11.50 -8.09 -3.30
C THR A 172 12.37 -9.02 -2.44
N ASN A 173 13.70 -8.89 -2.53
CA ASN A 173 14.60 -9.62 -1.63
C ASN A 173 14.35 -9.20 -0.18
N PHE A 174 14.12 -7.91 0.07
CA PHE A 174 13.72 -7.43 1.40
C PHE A 174 12.46 -8.15 1.90
N GLY A 175 11.40 -8.20 1.09
CA GLY A 175 10.15 -8.83 1.47
C GLY A 175 10.31 -10.34 1.71
N ILE A 176 11.10 -11.03 0.89
CA ILE A 176 11.36 -12.46 1.03
C ILE A 176 12.23 -12.78 2.26
N GLU A 177 13.27 -12.00 2.52
CA GLU A 177 14.25 -12.29 3.57
C GLU A 177 13.83 -11.74 4.94
N ILE A 178 13.13 -10.60 4.97
CA ILE A 178 12.81 -9.86 6.20
C ILE A 178 11.34 -10.02 6.59
N LEU A 179 10.41 -9.83 5.64
CA LEU A 179 8.98 -9.79 5.94
C LEU A 179 8.33 -11.18 5.95
N GLU A 180 8.70 -12.06 5.02
CA GLU A 180 8.11 -13.40 4.90
C GLU A 180 8.29 -14.28 6.16
N PRO A 181 9.43 -14.28 6.88
CA PRO A 181 9.56 -15.03 8.12
C PRO A 181 8.56 -14.58 9.19
N ILE A 182 8.32 -13.28 9.33
CA ILE A 182 7.39 -12.72 10.31
C ILE A 182 5.94 -12.97 9.85
N LYS A 183 5.65 -12.87 8.54
CA LYS A 183 4.33 -13.23 7.98
C LYS A 183 3.95 -14.67 8.35
N LYS A 184 4.91 -15.61 8.31
CA LYS A 184 4.69 -17.01 8.73
C LYS A 184 4.35 -17.12 10.23
N GLN A 185 5.03 -16.36 11.09
CA GLN A 185 4.69 -16.29 12.52
C GLN A 185 3.27 -15.74 12.73
N ASN A 186 2.87 -14.72 11.96
CA ASN A 186 1.51 -14.18 12.00
C ASN A 186 0.46 -15.23 11.58
N ILE A 187 0.74 -16.04 10.54
CA ILE A 187 -0.14 -17.16 10.14
C ILE A 187 -0.26 -18.20 11.26
N GLU A 188 0.85 -18.59 11.88
CA GLU A 188 0.86 -19.56 12.99
C GLU A 188 0.08 -19.04 14.19
N PHE A 189 0.27 -17.76 14.54
CA PHE A 189 -0.46 -17.11 15.62
C PHE A 189 -1.98 -17.16 15.39
N LEU A 190 -2.45 -16.72 14.20
CA LEU A 190 -3.87 -16.78 13.86
C LEU A 190 -4.42 -18.21 13.85
N SER A 191 -3.62 -19.17 13.37
CA SER A 191 -4.03 -20.59 13.32
C SER A 191 -4.21 -21.19 14.71
N ASN A 192 -3.39 -20.79 15.69
CA ASN A 192 -3.47 -21.26 17.07
C ASN A 192 -4.67 -20.68 17.84
N GLN A 193 -5.21 -19.54 17.41
CA GLN A 193 -6.43 -18.97 18.00
C GLN A 193 -7.71 -19.77 17.68
N LYS A 194 -7.67 -20.69 16.70
CA LYS A 194 -8.81 -21.57 16.38
C LYS A 194 -9.11 -22.65 17.43
N ASN A 195 -8.29 -22.76 18.48
CA ASN A 195 -8.42 -23.82 19.50
C ASN A 195 -9.22 -23.41 20.75
N PHE A 196 -10.15 -22.46 20.64
CA PHE A 196 -11.05 -22.06 21.75
C PHE A 196 -12.51 -22.37 21.43
#